data_AF-A0A935FC18-F1
#
_entry.id   AF-A0A935FC18-F1
#
_cell.length_a   1.000
_cell.length_b   1.000
_cell.length_c   1.000
_cell.angle_alpha   90.00
_cell.angle_beta   90.00
_cell.angle_gamma   90.00
#
_symmetry.space_group_name_H-M   'P 1'
#
loop_
_entity.id
_entity.type
_entity.pdbx_description
1 polymer ?
#
loop_
_entity_poly.entity_id
_entity_poly.type
_entity_poly.pdbx_seq_one_letter_code
_entity_poly.pdbx_strand_id
1 'polypeptide(L)' 'MAAVQNLDMVMQVKTGKGFSLDITSCPIRVNGQILRSPLGAPLLGEHNAVISKKYNLQEPVTTPQ' A
#
# COMPACT_ATOMS: atom_id res chain seq x y z
N MET A 1 9.88 -24.04 -2.83
CA MET A 1 9.57 -22.84 -3.63
C MET A 1 8.43 -23.02 -4.66
N ALA A 2 7.86 -24.21 -4.87
CA ALA A 2 6.84 -24.42 -5.92
C ALA A 2 5.43 -23.87 -5.60
N ALA A 3 5.02 -23.86 -4.33
CA ALA A 3 3.66 -23.44 -3.95
C ALA A 3 3.37 -21.94 -4.21
N VAL A 4 4.40 -21.08 -4.15
CA VAL A 4 4.27 -19.63 -4.35
C VAL A 4 4.04 -19.26 -5.82
N GLN A 5 4.63 -20.03 -6.73
CA GLN A 5 4.52 -19.80 -8.18
C GLN A 5 3.16 -20.23 -8.74
N ASN A 6 2.63 -21.36 -8.27
CA ASN A 6 1.34 -21.89 -8.76
C ASN A 6 0.13 -21.01 -8.37
N LEU A 7 0.28 -20.17 -7.35
CA LEU A 7 -0.78 -19.32 -6.82
C LEU A 7 -0.62 -17.85 -7.24
N ASP A 8 0.34 -17.54 -8.13
CA ASP A 8 0.61 -16.19 -8.62
C ASP A 8 0.71 -15.14 -7.49
N MET A 9 1.43 -15.54 -6.44
CA MET A 9 1.55 -14.82 -5.17
C MET A 9 2.73 -13.83 -5.15
N VAL A 10 3.39 -13.58 -6.28
CA VAL A 10 4.43 -12.56 -6.37
C VAL A 10 3.87 -11.37 -7.13
N MET A 11 3.97 -10.18 -6.56
CA MET A 11 3.56 -8.95 -7.22
C MET A 11 4.58 -7.85 -7.02
N GLN A 12 4.76 -7.04 -8.05
CA GLN A 12 5.58 -5.84 -7.97
C GLN A 12 4.72 -4.66 -7.53
N VAL A 13 5.18 -3.95 -6.49
CA VAL A 13 4.55 -2.71 -6.01
C VAL A 13 5.55 -1.56 -6.05
N LYS A 14 5.03 -0.34 -6.20
CA LYS A 14 5.84 0.88 -6.13
C LYS A 14 5.61 1.58 -4.79
N THR A 15 6.69 1.79 -4.05
CA THR A 15 6.66 2.57 -2.80
C THR A 15 6.44 4.05 -3.09
N GLY A 16 6.01 4.83 -2.09
CA GLY A 16 5.89 6.29 -2.21
C GLY A 16 7.19 7.01 -2.58
N LYS A 17 8.36 6.39 -2.38
CA LYS A 17 9.67 6.89 -2.85
C LYS A 17 10.02 6.52 -4.31
N GLY A 18 9.16 5.76 -4.99
CA GLY A 18 9.37 5.32 -6.38
C GLY A 18 10.16 4.02 -6.56
N PHE A 19 10.56 3.34 -5.47
CA PHE A 19 11.21 2.03 -5.57
C PHE A 19 10.19 0.94 -5.91
N SER A 20 10.55 0.09 -6.88
CA SER A 20 9.84 -1.16 -7.18
C SER A 20 10.33 -2.27 -6.26
N LEU A 21 9.40 -2.96 -5.60
CA LEU A 21 9.66 -4.08 -4.70
C LEU A 21 8.76 -5.25 -5.09
N ASP A 22 9.33 -6.45 -5.08
CA ASP A 22 8.54 -7.67 -5.19
C ASP A 22 8.07 -8.08 -3.79
N ILE A 23 6.76 -8.19 -3.62
CA ILE A 23 6.12 -8.59 -2.38
C ILE A 23 5.29 -9.86 -2.60
N THR A 24 5.02 -10.55 -1.51
CA THR A 24 4.05 -11.64 -1.51
C THR A 24 2.63 -11.08 -1.45
N SER A 25 1.79 -11.49 -2.40
CA SER A 25 0.38 -11.11 -2.51
C SER A 25 -0.54 -12.16 -1.86
N CYS A 26 -1.74 -11.74 -1.46
CA CYS A 26 -2.76 -12.64 -0.96
C CYS A 26 -3.41 -13.43 -2.11
N PRO A 27 -3.49 -14.78 -2.05
CA PRO A 27 -4.07 -15.60 -3.13
C PRO A 27 -5.61 -15.61 -3.15
N ILE A 28 -6.26 -14.94 -2.20
CA ILE A 28 -7.71 -14.99 -2.02
C ILE A 28 -8.41 -14.23 -3.16
N ARG A 29 -9.47 -14.85 -3.69
CA ARG A 29 -10.33 -14.26 -4.71
C ARG A 29 -11.63 -13.76 -4.10
N VAL A 30 -11.98 -12.51 -4.35
CA VAL A 30 -13.26 -11.92 -3.98
C VAL A 30 -14.17 -11.99 -5.20
N ASN A 31 -15.26 -12.74 -5.12
CA ASN A 31 -16.19 -12.97 -6.25
C ASN A 31 -15.47 -13.47 -7.53
N GLY A 32 -14.46 -14.34 -7.37
CA GLY A 32 -13.67 -14.88 -8.48
C GLY A 32 -12.55 -13.96 -8.99
N GLN A 33 -12.44 -12.73 -8.49
CA GLN A 33 -11.43 -11.75 -8.89
C GLN A 33 -10.32 -11.62 -7.86
N ILE A 34 -9.08 -11.43 -8.32
CA ILE A 34 -7.93 -11.10 -7.46
C ILE A 34 -7.87 -9.59 -7.30
N LEU A 35 -7.95 -9.09 -6.07
CA LEU A 35 -7.78 -7.68 -5.78
C LEU A 35 -6.28 -7.37 -5.69
N ARG A 36 -5.75 -6.61 -6.66
CA ARG A 36 -4.34 -6.18 -6.69
C ARG A 36 -4.24 -4.67 -6.58
N SER A 37 -3.29 -4.19 -5.78
CA SER A 37 -2.89 -2.78 -5.72
C SER A 37 -1.46 -2.63 -6.22
N PRO A 38 -1.18 -1.77 -7.22
CA PRO A 38 0.19 -1.47 -7.64
C PRO A 38 0.91 -0.55 -6.64
N LEU A 39 0.18 0.06 -5.70
CA LEU A 39 0.72 0.94 -4.67
C LEU A 39 1.27 0.11 -3.51
N GLY A 40 2.53 0.36 -3.17
CA GLY A 40 3.18 -0.17 -1.99
C GLY A 40 2.73 0.55 -0.72
N ALA A 41 3.38 0.21 0.40
CA ALA A 41 3.10 0.87 1.66
C ALA A 41 3.42 2.38 1.56
N PRO A 42 2.51 3.25 2.05
CA PRO A 42 2.76 4.69 2.09
C PRO A 42 3.87 5.01 3.09
N LEU A 43 4.55 6.12 2.88
CA LEU A 43 5.46 6.70 3.85
C LEU A 43 4.68 7.26 5.05
N LEU A 44 5.40 7.42 6.17
CA LEU A 44 4.87 8.10 7.33
C LEU A 44 4.44 9.52 6.93
N GLY A 45 3.15 9.80 7.07
CA GLY A 45 2.57 11.11 6.78
C GLY A 45 2.26 11.40 5.31
N GLU A 46 2.48 10.46 4.37
CA GLU A 46 2.30 10.68 2.92
C GLU A 46 0.90 11.21 2.55
N HIS A 47 -0.13 10.75 3.27
CA HIS A 47 -1.51 11.12 2.99
C HIS A 47 -2.12 12.07 4.03
N ASN A 48 -1.35 12.59 5.00
CA ASN A 48 -1.89 13.42 6.09
C ASN A 48 -2.60 14.67 5.56
N ALA A 49 -1.95 15.43 4.66
CA ALA A 49 -2.53 16.66 4.10
C ALA A 49 -3.83 16.40 3.31
N VAL A 50 -3.88 15.31 2.54
CA VAL A 50 -5.06 14.93 1.75
C VAL A 50 -6.22 14.56 2.67
N ILE A 51 -5.96 13.79 3.73
CA ILE A 51 -6.97 13.37 4.71
C ILE A 51 -7.48 14.59 5.49
N SER A 52 -6.59 15.46 5.97
CA SER A 52 -6.96 16.66 6.71
C SER A 52 -7.85 17.59 5.87
N LYS A 53 -7.51 17.79 4.59
CA LYS A 53 -8.33 18.58 3.66
C LYS A 53 -9.69 17.93 3.40
N LYS A 54 -9.75 16.61 3.22
CA LYS A 54 -10.99 15.90 2.91
C LYS A 54 -12.01 15.93 4.05
N TYR A 55 -11.53 15.90 5.29
CA TYR A 55 -12.38 15.80 6.47
C TYR A 55 -12.37 17.06 7.35
N ASN A 56 -11.82 18.17 6.84
CA ASN A 56 -11.68 19.45 7.56
C ASN A 56 -11.04 19.28 8.96
N LEU A 57 -10.01 18.45 9.06
CA LEU A 57 -9.29 18.22 10.32
C LEU A 57 -8.30 19.36 10.58
N GLN A 58 -8.12 19.71 11.85
CA GLN A 58 -7.07 20.62 12.28
C GLN A 58 -5.71 19.94 12.07
N GLU A 59 -4.68 20.71 11.71
CA GLU A 59 -3.33 20.16 11.55
C GLU A 59 -2.85 19.54 12.87
N PRO A 60 -2.18 18.38 12.81
CA PRO A 60 -1.63 17.76 14.00
C PRO A 60 -0.63 18.72 14.65
N VAL A 61 -0.74 18.89 15.97
CA VAL A 61 0.23 19.63 16.78
C VAL A 61 1.55 18.86 16.78
N THR A 62 2.40 19.13 15.79
CA THR A 62 3.81 18.75 15.86
C THR A 62 4.51 19.65 16.85
N THR A 63 4.52 19.27 18.13
CA THR A 63 5.51 19.78 19.08
C THR A 63 6.86 19.17 18.68
N PRO A 64 7.86 19.97 18.30
CA PRO A 64 9.23 19.47 18.23
C PRO A 64 9.69 19.20 19.68
N GLN A 65 10.15 17.99 19.95
CA GLN A 65 11.13 17.74 21.02
C GLN A 65 12.52 17.76 20.42
#